data_AF-A0A8B6BW44-F1
#
_entry.id   AF-A0A8B6BW44-F1
#
_cell.length_a   1.000
_cell.length_b   1.000
_cell.length_c   1.000
_cell.angle_alpha   90.00
_cell.angle_beta   90.00
_cell.angle_gamma   90.00
#
_symmetry.space_group_name_H-M   'P 1'
#
loop_
_entity.id
_entity.type
_entity.pdbx_description
1 polymer ?
#
loop_
_entity_poly.entity_id
_entity_poly.type
_entity_poly.pdbx_seq_one_letter_code
_entity_poly.pdbx_strand_id
1 'polypeptide(L)'
;MDCASMKVTDLKEYLRLRGIGVTNMKRNELVRLCTAVEGLNLPLDPDMCTDRVTNTVAELLKSNGIDNMSSLQGFTKDLSNIPNVSLYDVFNYLLYNTSNYDRRKLKAYKSSEDYRLYFEVMLESLEMTELNSLFIFLAAIKPTQKDKTYLNTSTYDAWIVMDNAGDVKAAYCTCIGGADGGCRHIGATLYEIEGFEAKSVTDGDNLWLKRARQHDCPVPIKKLKIMKARYSTADQADNGMQDGAHDFDPRSSDNRDDYGAEQMFKHC
;
A
#
# COMPACT_ATOMS: atom_id res chain seq x y z
N MET A 1 12.04 -5.43 45.05
CA MET A 1 13.36 -6.01 44.79
C MET A 1 14.33 -5.36 45.77
N ASP A 2 15.08 -6.14 46.55
CA ASP A 2 16.05 -5.54 47.47
C ASP A 2 17.36 -5.23 46.72
N CYS A 3 17.47 -4.01 46.20
CA CYS A 3 18.64 -3.54 45.45
C CYS A 3 19.92 -3.52 46.31
N ALA A 4 19.81 -3.48 47.65
CA ALA A 4 20.97 -3.36 48.54
C ALA A 4 21.77 -4.67 48.69
N SER A 5 21.09 -5.82 48.59
CA SER A 5 21.68 -7.16 48.73
C SER A 5 22.23 -7.75 47.43
N MET A 6 21.96 -7.13 46.27
CA MET A 6 22.44 -7.61 44.97
C MET A 6 23.95 -7.41 44.75
N LYS A 7 24.55 -8.24 43.90
CA LYS A 7 25.94 -8.04 43.45
C LYS A 7 26.00 -6.88 42.46
N VAL A 8 27.17 -6.25 42.33
CA VAL A 8 27.39 -5.13 41.39
C VAL A 8 27.13 -5.55 39.94
N THR A 9 27.42 -6.82 39.60
CA THR A 9 27.10 -7.41 38.29
C THR A 9 25.61 -7.37 38.01
N ASP A 10 24.81 -7.82 38.97
CA ASP A 10 23.37 -8.00 38.82
C ASP A 10 22.66 -6.63 38.77
N LEU A 11 23.16 -5.64 39.54
CA LEU A 11 22.69 -4.26 39.47
C LEU A 11 22.94 -3.63 38.10
N LYS A 12 24.14 -3.84 37.54
CA LYS A 12 24.49 -3.35 36.20
C LYS A 12 23.64 -4.01 35.13
N GLU A 13 23.40 -5.31 35.23
CA GLU A 13 22.56 -6.04 34.29
C GLU A 13 21.10 -5.60 34.37
N TYR A 14 20.55 -5.44 35.57
CA TYR A 14 19.17 -4.96 35.78
C TYR A 14 18.90 -3.59 35.12
N LEU A 15 19.86 -2.66 35.23
CA LEU A 15 19.79 -1.34 34.63
C LEU A 15 20.02 -1.38 33.12
N ARG A 16 20.99 -2.18 32.65
CA ARG A 16 21.28 -2.35 31.22
C ARG A 16 20.09 -2.93 30.47
N LEU A 17 19.41 -3.93 31.05
CA LEU A 17 18.19 -4.51 30.47
C LEU A 17 17.04 -3.51 30.34
N ARG A 18 17.14 -2.32 30.94
CA ARG A 18 16.15 -1.24 30.87
C ARG A 18 16.68 0.00 30.14
N GLY A 19 17.71 -0.17 29.30
CA GLY A 19 18.26 0.90 28.45
C GLY A 19 19.13 1.92 29.19
N ILE A 20 19.55 1.65 30.43
CA ILE A 20 20.34 2.60 31.22
C ILE A 20 21.83 2.28 31.12
N GLY A 21 22.61 3.27 30.65
CA GLY A 21 24.07 3.18 30.60
C GLY A 21 24.70 3.22 32.00
N VAL A 22 25.56 2.26 32.32
CA VAL A 22 26.13 2.05 33.66
C VAL A 22 27.66 2.17 33.72
N THR A 23 28.25 3.01 32.88
CA THR A 23 29.71 3.17 32.77
C THR A 23 30.28 3.97 33.96
N ASN A 24 31.34 3.45 34.60
CA ASN A 24 32.09 4.12 35.69
C ASN A 24 31.31 4.50 36.97
N MET A 25 30.17 3.87 37.27
CA MET A 25 29.38 4.15 38.47
C MET A 25 29.84 3.37 39.72
N LYS A 26 29.78 4.01 40.90
CA LYS A 26 30.05 3.36 42.20
C LYS A 26 28.86 2.52 42.67
N ARG A 27 29.10 1.52 43.53
CA ARG A 27 28.03 0.64 44.06
C ARG A 27 26.86 1.40 44.67
N ASN A 28 27.12 2.44 45.47
CA ASN A 28 26.07 3.21 46.13
C ASN A 28 25.18 3.97 45.13
N GLU A 29 25.75 4.44 44.02
CA GLU A 29 25.00 5.10 42.94
C GLU A 29 24.12 4.09 42.20
N LEU A 30 24.65 2.91 41.89
CA LEU A 30 23.90 1.82 41.25
C LEU A 30 22.69 1.38 42.09
N VAL A 31 22.85 1.22 43.41
CA VAL A 31 21.74 0.85 44.29
C VAL A 31 20.65 1.92 44.28
N ARG A 32 21.02 3.20 44.41
CA ARG A 32 20.06 4.32 44.35
C ARG A 32 19.33 4.36 43.01
N LEU A 33 20.05 4.13 41.91
CA LEU A 33 19.48 4.14 40.57
C LEU A 33 18.54 2.95 40.36
N CYS A 34 18.89 1.75 40.80
CA CYS A 34 18.00 0.59 40.73
C CYS A 34 16.72 0.80 41.53
N THR A 35 16.79 1.36 42.74
CA THR A 35 15.60 1.68 43.55
C THR A 35 14.71 2.72 42.86
N ALA A 36 15.29 3.73 42.22
CA ALA A 36 14.53 4.71 41.45
C ALA A 36 13.86 4.09 40.21
N VAL A 37 14.58 3.24 39.48
CA VAL A 37 14.09 2.53 38.29
C VAL A 37 12.99 1.52 38.64
N GLU A 38 13.10 0.86 39.78
CA GLU A 38 12.03 0.00 40.30
C GLU A 38 10.76 0.80 40.59
N GLY A 39 10.88 1.99 41.19
CA GLY A 39 9.74 2.89 41.40
C GLY A 39 9.10 3.40 40.10
N LEU A 40 9.89 3.51 39.02
CA LEU A 40 9.42 3.92 37.69
C LEU A 40 8.86 2.76 36.85
N ASN A 41 9.10 1.51 37.25
CA ASN A 41 8.68 0.30 36.54
C ASN A 41 9.02 0.34 35.02
N LEU A 42 10.26 0.69 34.69
CA LEU A 42 10.69 0.78 33.29
C LEU A 42 10.60 -0.58 32.57
N PRO A 43 10.18 -0.60 31.28
CA PRO A 43 10.07 -1.81 30.49
C PRO A 43 11.45 -2.45 30.27
N LEU A 44 11.43 -3.78 30.09
CA LEU A 44 12.62 -4.53 29.65
C LEU A 44 12.83 -4.30 28.15
N ASP A 45 14.10 -4.20 27.77
CA ASP A 45 14.56 -3.96 26.40
C ASP A 45 13.80 -2.83 25.69
N PRO A 46 13.84 -1.59 26.22
CA PRO A 46 13.09 -0.47 25.65
C PRO A 46 13.48 -0.17 24.20
N ASP A 47 14.71 -0.51 23.82
CA ASP A 47 15.27 -0.28 22.49
C ASP A 47 15.08 -1.50 21.55
N MET A 48 14.44 -2.58 22.04
CA MET A 48 14.19 -3.83 21.30
C MET A 48 15.47 -4.42 20.69
N CYS A 49 16.61 -4.25 21.37
CA CYS A 49 17.92 -4.63 20.86
C CYS A 49 18.17 -6.14 20.91
N THR A 50 17.44 -6.87 21.75
CA THR A 50 17.44 -8.33 21.81
C THR A 50 16.44 -8.96 20.86
N ASP A 51 15.55 -8.13 20.30
CA ASP A 51 14.45 -8.58 19.48
C ASP A 51 14.96 -9.05 18.12
N ARG A 52 14.61 -10.29 17.78
CA ARG A 52 15.02 -10.90 16.51
C ARG A 52 13.83 -10.86 15.57
N VAL A 53 14.00 -10.21 14.42
CA VAL A 53 13.00 -10.16 13.35
C VAL A 53 12.43 -11.54 13.02
N THR A 54 13.25 -12.60 13.09
CA THR A 54 12.81 -13.99 12.87
C THR A 54 11.75 -14.46 13.87
N ASN A 55 11.86 -14.03 15.14
CA ASN A 55 10.91 -14.39 16.17
C ASN A 55 9.60 -13.64 15.96
N THR A 56 9.68 -12.32 15.72
CA THR A 56 8.52 -11.48 15.42
C THR A 56 7.74 -12.00 14.22
N VAL A 57 8.44 -12.38 13.14
CA VAL A 57 7.84 -12.99 11.94
C VAL A 57 7.17 -14.33 12.27
N ALA A 58 7.82 -15.19 13.05
CA ALA A 58 7.26 -16.49 13.44
C ALA A 58 6.01 -16.34 14.32
N GLU A 59 5.99 -15.36 15.23
CA GLU A 59 4.83 -15.03 16.05
C GLU A 59 3.67 -14.49 15.20
N LEU A 60 3.98 -13.62 14.22
CA LEU A 60 3.01 -13.04 13.29
C LEU A 60 2.37 -14.10 12.38
N LEU A 61 3.12 -15.10 11.93
CA LEU A 61 2.57 -16.23 11.17
C LEU A 61 1.69 -17.11 12.06
N LYS A 62 2.16 -17.46 13.27
CA LYS A 62 1.41 -18.30 14.21
C LYS A 62 0.09 -17.67 14.65
N SER A 63 0.05 -16.36 14.86
CA SER A 63 -1.20 -15.66 15.21
C SER A 63 -2.26 -15.73 14.11
N ASN A 64 -1.84 -15.98 12.86
CA ASN A 64 -2.70 -16.18 11.70
C ASN A 64 -2.88 -17.67 11.34
N GLY A 65 -2.48 -18.60 12.23
CA GLY A 65 -2.62 -20.04 12.00
C GLY A 65 -1.68 -20.60 10.93
N ILE A 66 -0.56 -19.91 10.67
CA ILE A 66 0.47 -20.32 9.70
C ILE A 66 1.73 -20.71 10.48
N ASP A 67 2.19 -21.95 10.32
CA ASP A 67 3.42 -22.40 10.98
C ASP A 67 4.68 -21.81 10.32
N ASN A 68 4.74 -21.88 8.99
CA ASN A 68 5.84 -21.36 8.20
C ASN A 68 5.39 -21.03 6.76
N MET A 69 5.93 -19.96 6.19
CA MET A 69 5.65 -19.59 4.81
C MET A 69 6.11 -20.66 3.80
N SER A 70 7.26 -21.30 4.04
CA SER A 70 7.84 -22.31 3.15
C SER A 70 7.13 -23.66 3.17
N SER A 71 6.29 -23.93 4.17
CA SER A 71 5.49 -25.16 4.22
C SER A 71 4.19 -25.06 3.41
N LEU A 72 3.80 -23.85 3.00
CA LEU A 72 2.61 -23.64 2.19
C LEU A 72 2.85 -24.15 0.77
N GLN A 73 1.81 -24.73 0.17
CA GLN A 73 1.81 -25.24 -1.19
C GLN A 73 0.61 -24.68 -1.96
N GLY A 74 0.58 -24.92 -3.27
CA GLY A 74 -0.55 -24.52 -4.13
C GLY A 74 -0.54 -23.06 -4.55
N PHE A 75 0.63 -22.39 -4.50
CA PHE A 75 0.77 -21.05 -5.03
C PHE A 75 0.45 -21.01 -6.53
N THR A 76 -0.37 -20.04 -6.91
CA THR A 76 -0.77 -19.78 -8.29
C THR A 76 -0.49 -18.33 -8.65
N LYS A 77 -0.16 -18.08 -9.92
CA LYS A 77 -0.07 -16.73 -10.51
C LYS A 77 -1.42 -16.22 -11.00
N ASP A 78 -2.44 -17.09 -11.00
CA ASP A 78 -3.79 -16.71 -11.36
C ASP A 78 -4.43 -15.96 -10.20
N LEU A 79 -4.56 -14.63 -10.36
CA LEU A 79 -5.15 -13.74 -9.37
C LEU A 79 -6.66 -13.52 -9.59
N SER A 80 -7.31 -14.31 -10.43
CA SER A 80 -8.75 -14.13 -10.75
C SER A 80 -9.68 -14.24 -9.53
N ASN A 81 -9.23 -14.92 -8.46
CA ASN A 81 -10.00 -15.15 -7.23
C ASN A 81 -9.48 -14.33 -6.03
N ILE A 82 -8.77 -13.22 -6.25
CA ILE A 82 -8.34 -12.35 -5.14
C ILE A 82 -9.54 -11.72 -4.41
N PRO A 83 -9.41 -11.40 -3.11
CA PRO A 83 -10.38 -10.58 -2.41
C PRO A 83 -10.54 -9.23 -3.11
N ASN A 84 -11.72 -8.63 -2.96
CA ASN A 84 -11.96 -7.29 -3.48
C ASN A 84 -11.24 -6.27 -2.58
N VAL A 85 -10.05 -5.87 -3.01
CA VAL A 85 -9.23 -4.88 -2.31
C VAL A 85 -9.49 -3.51 -2.94
N SER A 86 -9.90 -2.55 -2.12
CA SER A 86 -10.05 -1.18 -2.55
C SER A 86 -8.85 -0.33 -2.15
N LEU A 87 -8.68 0.82 -2.82
CA LEU A 87 -7.68 1.81 -2.42
C LEU A 87 -7.84 2.27 -0.95
N TYR A 88 -9.05 2.20 -0.40
CA TYR A 88 -9.29 2.51 1.02
C TYR A 88 -8.58 1.51 1.93
N ASP A 89 -8.62 0.22 1.62
CA ASP A 89 -8.00 -0.84 2.41
C ASP A 89 -6.47 -0.70 2.39
N VAL A 90 -5.90 -0.40 1.22
CA VAL A 90 -4.47 -0.09 1.06
C VAL A 90 -4.07 1.10 1.93
N PHE A 91 -4.82 2.20 1.88
CA PHE A 91 -4.53 3.39 2.68
C PHE A 91 -4.70 3.16 4.18
N ASN A 92 -5.73 2.41 4.57
CA ASN A 92 -6.00 2.08 5.96
C ASN A 92 -4.82 1.30 6.54
N TYR A 93 -4.34 0.27 5.83
CA TYR A 93 -3.17 -0.48 6.24
C TYR A 93 -1.91 0.40 6.34
N LEU A 94 -1.62 1.19 5.30
CA LEU A 94 -0.42 2.03 5.28
C LEU A 94 -0.42 3.12 6.37
N LEU A 95 -1.59 3.61 6.77
CA LEU A 95 -1.72 4.56 7.88
C LEU A 95 -1.38 3.93 9.24
N TYR A 96 -1.75 2.67 9.48
CA TYR A 96 -1.50 2.02 10.76
C TYR A 96 -0.10 1.41 10.84
N ASN A 97 0.45 0.96 9.72
CA ASN A 97 1.70 0.21 9.69
C ASN A 97 2.90 1.04 9.25
N THR A 98 2.71 2.30 8.85
CA THR A 98 3.82 3.18 8.48
C THR A 98 3.74 4.53 9.19
N SER A 99 4.85 4.97 9.77
CA SER A 99 4.93 6.31 10.39
C SER A 99 5.02 7.45 9.37
N ASN A 100 5.31 7.12 8.11
CA ASN A 100 5.55 8.09 7.05
C ASN A 100 4.31 8.37 6.18
N TYR A 101 3.16 7.74 6.45
CA TYR A 101 1.90 8.05 5.79
C TYR A 101 1.09 9.03 6.62
N ASP A 102 0.91 10.24 6.10
CA ASP A 102 0.06 11.27 6.66
C ASP A 102 -1.04 11.69 5.66
N ARG A 103 -1.95 12.57 6.10
CA ARG A 103 -3.03 13.08 5.25
C ARG A 103 -2.51 13.72 3.95
N ARG A 104 -1.34 14.37 3.98
CA ARG A 104 -0.77 15.03 2.81
C ARG A 104 -0.23 14.01 1.81
N LYS A 105 0.46 12.99 2.31
CA LYS A 105 0.99 11.89 1.50
C LYS A 105 -0.13 11.06 0.90
N LEU A 106 -1.22 10.78 1.63
CA LEU A 106 -2.41 10.14 1.06
C LEU A 106 -3.01 10.94 -0.09
N LYS A 107 -3.14 12.27 0.08
CA LYS A 107 -3.63 13.14 -1.00
C LYS A 107 -2.72 13.11 -2.24
N ALA A 108 -1.42 12.90 -2.05
CA ALA A 108 -0.41 12.83 -3.09
C ALA A 108 0.17 11.41 -3.25
N TYR A 109 -0.63 10.36 -3.02
CA TYR A 109 -0.12 8.98 -2.93
C TYR A 109 0.55 8.54 -4.23
N LYS A 110 0.11 9.04 -5.39
CA LYS A 110 0.76 8.76 -6.69
C LYS A 110 2.18 9.30 -6.81
N SER A 111 2.58 10.23 -5.94
CA SER A 111 3.93 10.75 -5.85
C SER A 111 4.75 10.06 -4.75
N SER A 112 4.18 9.06 -4.06
CA SER A 112 4.88 8.27 -3.07
C SER A 112 5.84 7.27 -3.71
N GLU A 113 6.90 6.93 -2.99
CA GLU A 113 7.92 5.98 -3.45
C GLU A 113 7.32 4.58 -3.69
N ASP A 114 6.39 4.15 -2.84
CA ASP A 114 5.70 2.88 -2.93
C ASP A 114 4.77 2.79 -4.16
N TYR A 115 4.00 3.84 -4.45
CA TYR A 115 3.24 3.89 -5.70
C TYR A 115 4.16 3.95 -6.93
N ARG A 116 5.30 4.65 -6.83
CA ARG A 116 6.29 4.70 -7.92
C ARG A 116 6.87 3.32 -8.22
N LEU A 117 7.17 2.51 -7.20
CA LEU A 117 7.64 1.13 -7.37
C LEU A 117 6.62 0.23 -8.07
N TYR A 118 5.33 0.38 -7.71
CA TYR A 118 4.23 -0.26 -8.41
C TYR A 118 4.18 0.19 -9.88
N PHE A 119 4.16 1.50 -10.12
CA PHE A 119 4.07 2.07 -11.46
C PHE A 119 5.26 1.73 -12.37
N GLU A 120 6.46 1.63 -11.81
CA GLU A 120 7.68 1.22 -12.52
C GLU A 120 7.77 -0.30 -12.75
N VAL A 121 6.76 -1.07 -12.33
CA VAL A 121 6.68 -2.55 -12.47
C VAL A 121 7.92 -3.22 -11.89
N MET A 122 8.29 -2.80 -10.66
CA MET A 122 9.43 -3.37 -9.96
C MET A 122 9.10 -4.72 -9.29
N LEU A 123 7.83 -5.12 -9.32
CA LEU A 123 7.37 -6.44 -8.90
C LEU A 123 7.64 -7.46 -10.01
N GLU A 124 8.50 -8.44 -9.73
CA GLU A 124 8.89 -9.47 -10.71
C GLU A 124 7.91 -10.64 -10.74
N SER A 125 7.33 -10.98 -9.59
CA SER A 125 6.30 -12.01 -9.48
C SER A 125 5.35 -11.72 -8.33
N LEU A 126 4.08 -12.07 -8.54
CA LEU A 126 3.05 -12.13 -7.53
C LEU A 126 2.35 -13.48 -7.64
N GLU A 127 2.33 -14.21 -6.54
CA GLU A 127 1.69 -15.51 -6.41
C GLU A 127 0.78 -15.52 -5.19
N MET A 128 -0.28 -16.32 -5.23
CA MET A 128 -1.25 -16.41 -4.13
C MET A 128 -1.61 -17.85 -3.81
N THR A 129 -1.97 -18.10 -2.56
CA THR A 129 -2.63 -19.32 -2.11
C THR A 129 -3.71 -18.96 -1.09
N GLU A 130 -4.65 -19.88 -0.84
CA GLU A 130 -5.69 -19.72 0.16
C GLU A 130 -5.50 -20.75 1.27
N LEU A 131 -5.57 -20.31 2.53
CA LEU A 131 -5.52 -21.17 3.70
C LEU A 131 -6.48 -20.64 4.77
N ASN A 132 -7.39 -21.49 5.26
CA ASN A 132 -8.31 -21.14 6.35
C ASN A 132 -9.09 -19.83 6.11
N SER A 133 -9.55 -19.59 4.88
CA SER A 133 -10.24 -18.35 4.47
C SER A 133 -9.37 -17.09 4.53
N LEU A 134 -8.05 -17.25 4.59
CA LEU A 134 -7.07 -16.19 4.39
C LEU A 134 -6.40 -16.35 3.03
N PHE A 135 -6.20 -15.23 2.36
CA PHE A 135 -5.41 -15.10 1.15
C PHE A 135 -3.97 -14.75 1.51
N ILE A 136 -3.04 -15.54 0.99
CA ILE A 136 -1.62 -15.38 1.28
C ILE A 136 -0.92 -15.09 -0.04
N PHE A 137 -0.32 -13.90 -0.12
CA PHE A 137 0.41 -13.42 -1.28
C PHE A 137 1.92 -13.56 -1.06
N LEU A 138 2.62 -14.00 -2.10
CA LEU A 138 4.07 -13.98 -2.23
C LEU A 138 4.48 -13.04 -3.34
N ALA A 139 5.36 -12.11 -3.01
CA ALA A 139 5.83 -11.08 -3.91
C ALA A 139 7.36 -11.08 -3.97
N ALA A 140 7.92 -10.96 -5.18
CA ALA A 140 9.34 -10.75 -5.39
C ALA A 140 9.56 -9.35 -5.98
N ILE A 141 10.21 -8.45 -5.23
CA ILE A 141 10.36 -7.04 -5.60
C ILE A 141 11.83 -6.72 -5.91
N LYS A 142 12.09 -6.09 -7.05
CA LYS A 142 13.43 -5.66 -7.43
C LYS A 142 13.92 -4.47 -6.58
N PRO A 143 15.21 -4.43 -6.22
CA PRO A 143 15.82 -3.26 -5.59
C PRO A 143 15.79 -2.02 -6.52
N THR A 144 15.48 -0.86 -5.95
CA THR A 144 15.28 0.40 -6.72
C THR A 144 16.57 1.09 -7.18
N GLN A 145 17.73 0.76 -6.58
CA GLN A 145 18.97 1.54 -6.73
C GLN A 145 20.23 0.68 -6.91
N LYS A 146 20.08 -0.65 -6.90
CA LYS A 146 21.20 -1.60 -6.94
C LYS A 146 20.79 -2.78 -7.79
N ASP A 147 21.77 -3.50 -8.34
CA ASP A 147 21.51 -4.75 -9.07
C ASP A 147 21.15 -5.91 -8.13
N LYS A 148 21.50 -5.79 -6.84
CA LYS A 148 21.26 -6.80 -5.81
C LYS A 148 20.81 -6.17 -4.50
N THR A 149 20.07 -6.95 -3.73
CA THR A 149 19.68 -6.61 -2.35
C THR A 149 20.90 -6.62 -1.42
N TYR A 150 20.74 -6.13 -0.19
CA TYR A 150 21.78 -6.26 0.83
C TYR A 150 22.03 -7.72 1.27
N LEU A 151 21.14 -8.64 0.89
CA LEU A 151 21.27 -10.10 1.09
C LEU A 151 21.97 -10.78 -0.10
N ASN A 152 22.47 -10.03 -1.08
CA ASN A 152 23.06 -10.51 -2.34
C ASN A 152 22.10 -11.32 -3.23
N THR A 153 20.79 -11.17 -3.04
CA THR A 153 19.74 -11.73 -3.91
C THR A 153 19.34 -10.71 -5.00
N SER A 154 18.68 -11.17 -6.06
CA SER A 154 18.14 -10.29 -7.12
C SER A 154 16.90 -9.52 -6.69
N THR A 155 16.09 -10.09 -5.80
CA THR A 155 14.81 -9.54 -5.33
C THR A 155 14.72 -9.58 -3.81
N TYR A 156 13.89 -8.69 -3.25
CA TYR A 156 13.35 -8.81 -1.91
C TYR A 156 12.11 -9.68 -1.96
N ASP A 157 12.09 -10.71 -1.13
CA ASP A 157 10.90 -11.52 -0.92
C ASP A 157 9.99 -10.82 0.09
N ALA A 158 8.71 -10.76 -0.23
CA ALA A 158 7.66 -10.22 0.62
C ALA A 158 6.46 -11.15 0.64
N TRP A 159 5.73 -11.12 1.75
CA TRP A 159 4.47 -11.83 1.87
C TRP A 159 3.42 -10.98 2.58
N ILE A 160 2.16 -11.20 2.23
CA ILE A 160 1.00 -10.50 2.77
C ILE A 160 -0.07 -11.54 3.08
N VAL A 161 -0.64 -11.48 4.28
CA VAL A 161 -1.78 -12.28 4.71
C VAL A 161 -2.99 -11.35 4.82
N MET A 162 -4.05 -11.69 4.12
CA MET A 162 -5.25 -10.88 3.98
C MET A 162 -6.50 -11.74 4.16
N ASP A 163 -7.59 -11.16 4.66
CA ASP A 163 -8.88 -11.86 4.69
C ASP A 163 -9.70 -11.64 3.41
N ASN A 164 -10.85 -12.30 3.31
CA ASN A 164 -11.81 -12.13 2.22
C ASN A 164 -12.27 -10.66 2.03
N ALA A 165 -12.35 -9.89 3.11
CA ALA A 165 -12.82 -8.51 3.08
C ALA A 165 -11.74 -7.52 2.60
N GLY A 166 -10.53 -7.98 2.29
CA GLY A 166 -9.41 -7.14 1.87
C GLY A 166 -8.60 -6.57 3.02
N ASP A 167 -8.86 -6.98 4.28
CA ASP A 167 -8.13 -6.48 5.44
C ASP A 167 -6.81 -7.26 5.63
N VAL A 168 -5.71 -6.52 5.69
CA VAL A 168 -4.36 -7.09 5.81
C VAL A 168 -4.08 -7.40 7.27
N LYS A 169 -3.96 -8.70 7.59
CA LYS A 169 -3.68 -9.17 8.96
C LYS A 169 -2.20 -9.15 9.31
N ALA A 170 -1.36 -9.39 8.31
CA ALA A 170 0.08 -9.44 8.48
C ALA A 170 0.79 -9.19 7.16
N ALA A 171 1.95 -8.53 7.21
CA ALA A 171 2.84 -8.48 6.08
C ALA A 171 4.30 -8.43 6.55
N TYR A 172 5.19 -8.88 5.68
CA TYR A 172 6.62 -8.83 5.92
C TYR A 172 7.37 -8.72 4.61
N CYS A 173 8.47 -7.98 4.65
CA CYS A 173 9.42 -7.93 3.55
C CYS A 173 10.84 -8.14 4.08
N THR A 174 11.66 -8.86 3.33
CA THR A 174 13.08 -9.09 3.62
C THR A 174 13.95 -7.84 3.48
N CYS A 175 13.38 -6.67 3.16
CA CYS A 175 14.13 -5.42 3.15
C CYS A 175 14.42 -4.92 4.58
N ILE A 176 15.42 -4.02 4.73
CA ILE A 176 15.85 -3.49 6.03
C ILE A 176 14.67 -2.91 6.85
N GLY A 177 13.73 -2.24 6.18
CA GLY A 177 12.55 -1.65 6.81
C GLY A 177 11.29 -2.48 6.65
N GLY A 178 11.38 -3.80 6.41
CA GLY A 178 10.21 -4.66 6.14
C GLY A 178 9.76 -5.51 7.31
N ALA A 179 10.45 -5.47 8.45
CA ALA A 179 10.10 -6.21 9.65
C ALA A 179 8.78 -5.74 10.30
N ASP A 180 8.40 -4.48 10.09
CA ASP A 180 7.18 -3.85 10.59
C ASP A 180 5.97 -4.02 9.66
N GLY A 181 6.18 -4.65 8.48
CA GLY A 181 5.16 -4.78 7.45
C GLY A 181 4.79 -3.46 6.75
N GLY A 182 5.51 -2.37 7.04
CA GLY A 182 5.20 -1.01 6.59
C GLY A 182 6.10 -0.47 5.48
N CYS A 183 6.94 -1.32 4.89
CA CYS A 183 7.92 -0.86 3.93
C CYS A 183 7.29 -0.45 2.60
N ARG A 184 8.04 0.32 1.81
CA ARG A 184 7.62 0.74 0.47
C ARG A 184 7.37 -0.43 -0.50
N HIS A 185 8.01 -1.58 -0.29
CA HIS A 185 7.77 -2.77 -1.13
C HIS A 185 6.42 -3.41 -0.81
N ILE A 186 6.01 -3.45 0.47
CA ILE A 186 4.65 -3.90 0.85
C ILE A 186 3.61 -2.97 0.26
N GLY A 187 3.80 -1.64 0.36
CA GLY A 187 2.91 -0.67 -0.27
C GLY A 187 2.79 -0.89 -1.78
N ALA A 188 3.91 -1.13 -2.48
CA ALA A 188 3.89 -1.43 -3.91
C ALA A 188 3.11 -2.72 -4.23
N THR A 189 3.31 -3.80 -3.45
CA THR A 189 2.56 -5.05 -3.61
C THR A 189 1.06 -4.86 -3.35
N LEU A 190 0.67 -4.03 -2.38
CA LEU A 190 -0.74 -3.73 -2.13
C LEU A 190 -1.39 -2.95 -3.28
N TYR A 191 -0.68 -2.00 -3.89
CA TYR A 191 -1.18 -1.33 -5.10
C TYR A 191 -1.27 -2.28 -6.29
N GLU A 192 -0.39 -3.27 -6.41
CA GLU A 192 -0.53 -4.31 -7.44
C GLU A 192 -1.79 -5.14 -7.23
N ILE A 193 -2.05 -5.57 -5.99
CA ILE A 193 -3.24 -6.36 -5.65
C ILE A 193 -4.52 -5.54 -5.90
N GLU A 194 -4.55 -4.27 -5.48
CA GLU A 194 -5.69 -3.37 -5.69
C GLU A 194 -5.92 -3.04 -7.17
N GLY A 195 -4.83 -2.82 -7.91
CA GLY A 195 -4.87 -2.55 -9.34
C GLY A 195 -5.10 -3.77 -10.21
N PHE A 196 -5.23 -4.97 -9.63
CA PHE A 196 -5.51 -6.18 -10.39
C PHE A 196 -6.95 -6.15 -10.92
N GLU A 197 -7.09 -5.81 -12.19
CA GLU A 197 -8.35 -5.95 -12.91
C GLU A 197 -8.37 -7.31 -13.61
N ALA A 198 -9.31 -8.20 -13.23
CA ALA A 198 -9.52 -9.49 -13.88
C ALA A 198 -9.91 -9.38 -15.38
N LYS A 199 -10.29 -8.18 -15.84
CA LYS A 199 -10.56 -7.83 -17.23
C LYS A 199 -9.84 -6.53 -17.53
N SER A 200 -8.92 -6.52 -18.50
CA SER A 200 -8.29 -5.26 -18.90
C SER A 200 -9.35 -4.30 -19.45
N VAL A 201 -9.09 -2.99 -19.38
CA VAL A 201 -9.92 -1.97 -20.05
C VAL A 201 -10.08 -2.18 -21.56
N THR A 202 -9.28 -3.09 -22.15
CA THR A 202 -9.39 -3.55 -23.55
C THR A 202 -10.17 -4.87 -23.73
N ASP A 203 -10.43 -5.62 -22.64
CA ASP A 203 -11.19 -6.88 -22.67
C ASP A 203 -12.71 -6.66 -22.50
N GLY A 204 -13.12 -5.47 -22.04
CA GLY A 204 -14.51 -5.04 -22.03
C GLY A 204 -14.90 -4.27 -23.28
N ASP A 205 -16.20 -4.05 -23.49
CA ASP A 205 -16.65 -3.10 -24.50
C ASP A 205 -16.00 -1.74 -24.24
N ASN A 206 -15.36 -1.17 -25.28
CA ASN A 206 -14.74 0.15 -25.25
C ASN A 206 -15.79 1.26 -25.02
N LEU A 207 -16.23 1.40 -23.78
CA LEU A 207 -17.14 2.45 -23.35
C LEU A 207 -16.29 3.63 -22.91
N TRP A 208 -16.15 4.63 -23.78
CA TRP A 208 -15.73 5.96 -23.36
C TRP A 208 -16.70 6.42 -22.26
N LEU A 209 -16.27 6.36 -21.00
CA LEU A 209 -17.02 6.93 -19.88
C LEU A 209 -17.08 8.44 -20.09
N LYS A 210 -18.10 8.91 -20.83
CA LYS A 210 -18.39 10.33 -20.97
C LYS A 210 -18.79 10.86 -19.59
N ARG A 211 -17.90 11.59 -18.92
CA ARG A 211 -18.38 12.67 -18.05
C ARG A 211 -18.79 13.82 -18.95
N ALA A 212 -20.06 13.85 -19.34
CA ALA A 212 -20.64 15.07 -19.88
C ALA A 212 -20.77 16.07 -18.73
N ARG A 213 -19.90 17.08 -18.67
CA ARG A 213 -20.37 18.38 -18.17
C ARG A 213 -21.48 18.81 -19.13
N GLN A 214 -22.67 19.09 -18.62
CA GLN A 214 -23.86 19.39 -19.44
C GLN A 214 -23.67 20.55 -20.45
N HIS A 215 -22.58 21.31 -20.32
CA HIS A 215 -22.24 22.48 -21.12
C HIS A 215 -21.10 22.25 -22.13
N ASP A 216 -20.41 21.10 -22.09
CA ASP A 216 -19.30 20.82 -22.99
C ASP A 216 -19.81 20.03 -24.20
N CYS A 217 -20.24 20.74 -25.25
CA CYS A 217 -20.64 20.13 -26.53
C CYS A 217 -19.56 20.35 -27.60
N PRO A 218 -19.28 19.34 -28.45
CA PRO A 218 -18.30 19.48 -29.50
C PRO A 218 -18.84 20.42 -30.60
N VAL A 219 -18.04 21.42 -30.97
CA VAL A 219 -18.39 22.39 -32.03
C VAL A 219 -17.29 22.45 -33.09
N PRO A 220 -17.61 22.71 -34.37
CA PRO A 220 -16.62 22.96 -35.40
C PRO A 220 -15.60 24.02 -34.97
N ILE A 221 -14.31 23.87 -35.33
CA ILE A 221 -13.24 24.83 -34.96
C ILE A 221 -13.61 26.28 -35.31
N LYS A 222 -14.27 26.49 -36.45
CA LYS A 222 -14.78 27.81 -36.89
C LYS A 222 -15.81 28.45 -35.96
N LYS A 223 -16.47 27.66 -35.10
CA LYS A 223 -17.46 28.10 -34.11
C LYS A 223 -16.89 28.09 -32.68
N LEU A 224 -15.64 27.66 -32.48
CA LEU A 224 -15.01 27.59 -31.16
C LEU A 224 -14.76 29.00 -30.63
N LYS A 225 -15.44 29.38 -29.55
CA LYS A 225 -15.18 30.64 -28.83
C LYS A 225 -14.19 30.39 -27.71
N ILE A 226 -12.91 30.66 -27.95
CA ILE A 226 -11.88 30.59 -26.91
C ILE A 226 -12.00 31.84 -26.04
N MET A 227 -12.59 31.69 -24.85
CA MET A 227 -12.68 32.78 -23.87
C MET A 227 -11.69 32.56 -22.73
N LYS A 228 -11.13 33.65 -22.20
CA LYS A 228 -10.31 33.62 -20.99
C LYS A 228 -11.23 33.40 -19.78
N ALA A 229 -10.91 32.40 -18.95
CA ALA A 229 -11.65 32.15 -17.72
C ALA A 229 -11.63 33.39 -16.81
N ARG A 230 -12.82 33.90 -16.45
CA ARG A 230 -12.98 34.99 -15.49
C ARG A 230 -13.47 34.41 -14.16
N TYR A 231 -12.58 34.36 -13.19
CA TYR A 231 -12.89 33.94 -11.82
C TYR A 231 -13.21 35.16 -10.97
N SER A 232 -14.34 35.82 -11.23
CA SER A 232 -15.00 36.82 -10.35
C SER A 232 -15.78 37.81 -11.21
N THR A 233 -17.09 37.57 -11.34
CA THR A 233 -18.22 38.53 -11.30
C THR A 233 -19.44 37.85 -11.92
N ALA A 234 -20.56 37.91 -11.19
CA ALA A 234 -21.90 37.40 -11.45
C ALA A 234 -22.14 36.63 -12.77
N ASP A 235 -22.56 35.37 -12.64
CA ASP A 235 -23.02 34.51 -13.72
C ASP A 235 -24.01 35.26 -14.62
N GLN A 236 -23.55 35.63 -15.82
CA GLN A 236 -24.46 35.96 -16.90
C GLN A 236 -25.04 34.64 -17.39
N ALA A 237 -26.36 34.48 -17.30
CA ALA A 237 -27.07 33.34 -17.85
C ALA A 237 -26.70 33.22 -19.35
N ASP A 238 -25.95 32.18 -19.68
CA ASP A 238 -25.55 31.89 -21.06
C ASP A 238 -26.77 31.36 -21.80
N ASN A 239 -27.44 32.27 -22.51
CA ASN A 239 -28.48 31.91 -23.46
C ASN A 239 -27.83 31.34 -24.72
N GLY A 240 -27.81 30.00 -24.83
CA GLY A 240 -27.76 29.36 -26.14
C GLY A 240 -27.00 28.04 -26.19
N MET A 241 -27.64 26.98 -25.71
CA MET A 241 -27.36 25.65 -26.25
C MET A 241 -27.82 25.70 -27.72
N GLN A 242 -26.88 25.76 -28.67
CA GLN A 242 -27.22 25.74 -30.09
C GLN A 242 -27.75 24.35 -30.45
N ASP A 243 -29.02 24.28 -30.88
CA ASP A 243 -29.59 23.09 -31.50
C ASP A 243 -28.65 22.60 -32.62
N GLY A 244 -28.15 21.37 -32.46
CA GLY A 244 -27.23 20.73 -33.41
C GLY A 244 -25.79 20.48 -32.90
N ALA A 245 -25.46 20.84 -31.65
CA ALA A 245 -24.15 20.49 -31.07
C ALA A 245 -23.99 18.99 -30.76
N HIS A 246 -25.10 18.24 -30.72
CA HIS A 246 -25.10 16.79 -30.59
C HIS A 246 -24.77 16.04 -31.89
N ASP A 247 -24.83 16.71 -33.04
CA ASP A 247 -24.62 16.11 -34.38
C ASP A 247 -23.22 16.39 -34.96
N PHE A 248 -22.30 16.94 -34.16
CA PHE A 248 -20.94 17.19 -34.64
C PHE A 248 -20.11 15.89 -34.69
N ASP A 249 -19.96 15.33 -35.89
CA ASP A 249 -18.99 14.29 -36.20
C ASP A 249 -17.66 14.92 -36.69
N PRO A 250 -16.50 14.63 -36.06
CA PRO A 250 -15.21 15.14 -36.50
C PRO A 250 -14.63 14.43 -37.75
N ARG A 251 -15.21 13.32 -38.23
CA ARG A 251 -14.74 12.59 -39.42
C ARG A 251 -14.98 13.39 -40.71
N SER A 252 -14.21 13.13 -41.78
CA SER A 252 -14.49 13.70 -43.11
C SER A 252 -15.87 13.23 -43.60
N SER A 253 -16.56 14.03 -44.43
CA SER A 253 -17.88 13.71 -44.99
C SER A 253 -17.96 12.30 -45.55
N ASP A 254 -16.86 11.86 -46.18
CA ASP A 254 -16.76 10.60 -46.89
C ASP A 254 -16.69 9.38 -45.95
N ASN A 255 -16.53 9.61 -44.63
CA ASN A 255 -16.39 8.58 -43.60
C ASN A 255 -17.54 8.60 -42.56
N ARG A 256 -18.66 9.29 -42.86
CA ARG A 256 -19.75 9.54 -41.87
C ARG A 256 -20.89 8.52 -41.84
N ASP A 257 -21.01 7.63 -42.81
CA ASP A 257 -22.01 6.53 -42.79
C ASP A 257 -21.24 5.20 -42.72
N ASP A 258 -21.52 4.21 -41.86
CA ASP A 258 -22.81 3.56 -41.63
C ASP A 258 -22.83 2.87 -40.25
N TYR A 259 -23.57 3.43 -39.30
CA TYR A 259 -24.30 2.64 -38.30
C TYR A 259 -25.70 3.21 -38.30
N GLY A 260 -26.45 2.87 -39.35
CA GLY A 260 -27.88 3.07 -39.42
C GLY A 260 -28.54 2.64 -38.11
N ALA A 261 -29.30 3.57 -37.56
CA ALA A 261 -30.20 3.38 -36.44
C ALA A 261 -31.26 2.32 -36.79
N GLU A 262 -30.94 1.04 -36.66
CA GLU A 262 -31.92 -0.04 -36.74
C GLU A 262 -31.36 -1.37 -36.20
N GLN A 263 -31.00 -1.43 -34.91
CA GLN A 263 -31.01 -2.68 -34.13
C GLN A 263 -30.92 -2.43 -32.62
N MET A 264 -31.90 -1.70 -32.10
CA MET A 264 -32.45 -2.06 -30.80
C MET A 264 -33.94 -2.31 -31.00
N PHE A 265 -34.40 -3.46 -30.50
CA PHE A 265 -35.76 -4.02 -30.53
C PHE A 265 -36.13 -4.91 -31.73
N LYS A 266 -35.65 -6.16 -31.74
CA LYS A 266 -36.47 -7.40 -31.63
C LYS A 266 -35.58 -8.65 -31.61
N HIS A 267 -35.85 -9.51 -30.63
CA HIS A 267 -35.27 -10.84 -30.32
C HIS A 267 -34.33 -11.50 -31.36
N CYS A 268 -33.06 -11.69 -30.98
CA CYS A 268 -32.40 -12.97 -30.73
C CYS A 268 -31.04 -12.68 -30.08
#